data_AF-A0A4R2K087-F1
#
_entry.id   AF-A0A4R2K087-F1
#
_cell.length_a   1.000
_cell.length_b   1.000
_cell.length_c   1.000
_cell.angle_alpha   90.00
_cell.angle_beta   90.00
_cell.angle_gamma   90.00
#
_symmetry.space_group_name_H-M   'P 1'
#
loop_
_entity.id
_entity.type
_entity.pdbx_description
1 polymer ?
#
loop_
_entity_poly.entity_id
_entity_poly.type
_entity_poly.pdbx_seq_one_letter_code
_entity_poly.pdbx_strand_id
1 'polypeptide(L)'
;MDYDDVEAELRRHPKVRECVVTRIPTGPRKNTLVAYVVADGRVLPAEIRAFLSAPRMRSSRIPQAVIPVDSLPRTGSGEVDRDGLPLPVLPGQAAGGKMAWSDLGDGQLWVVTVVVALIFALLAFLLTDGLWPGSTDLSLVPQPYAALFSGLYLAEWLAFGVGIAFLFMGRRRLRRLGRPQWLTTLAHLSVVWLLISWWPQDNFYRLASKTDWGRQAALVYGFNITLMIAAVILVAFVIRERRVD
;
A
#
# COMPACT_ATOMS: atom_id res chain seq x y z
N MET A 1 3.85 15.97 -22.43
CA MET A 1 4.94 15.74 -23.40
C MET A 1 5.86 16.95 -23.34
N ASP A 2 6.77 17.02 -22.35
CA ASP A 2 7.53 18.26 -22.02
C ASP A 2 9.05 18.08 -22.00
N TYR A 3 9.60 16.85 -22.17
CA TYR A 3 11.05 16.57 -22.05
C TYR A 3 11.63 15.79 -23.23
N ASP A 4 10.89 15.72 -24.33
CA ASP A 4 11.24 14.90 -25.49
C ASP A 4 12.54 15.38 -26.18
N ASP A 5 12.89 16.65 -26.02
CA ASP A 5 14.15 17.24 -26.46
C ASP A 5 15.36 16.64 -25.72
N VAL A 6 15.25 16.50 -24.40
CA VAL A 6 16.27 15.86 -23.55
C VAL A 6 16.37 14.37 -23.87
N GLU A 7 15.23 13.72 -24.05
CA GLU A 7 15.18 12.29 -24.42
C GLU A 7 15.79 12.04 -25.81
N ALA A 8 15.48 12.88 -26.79
CA ALA A 8 16.04 12.77 -28.14
C ALA A 8 17.57 12.90 -28.12
N GLU A 9 18.10 13.79 -27.30
CA GLU A 9 19.54 13.95 -27.16
C GLU A 9 20.16 12.76 -26.40
N LEU A 10 19.53 12.28 -25.32
CA LEU A 10 19.99 11.08 -24.60
C LEU A 10 20.07 9.84 -25.51
N ARG A 11 19.12 9.66 -26.43
CA ARG A 11 19.14 8.55 -27.40
C ARG A 11 20.32 8.61 -28.38
N ARG A 12 21.02 9.74 -28.50
CA ARG A 12 22.25 9.86 -29.31
C ARG A 12 23.49 9.36 -28.57
N HIS A 13 23.41 9.13 -27.26
CA HIS A 13 24.55 8.63 -26.50
C HIS A 13 24.85 7.17 -26.89
N PRO A 14 26.09 6.81 -27.25
CA PRO A 14 26.42 5.50 -27.85
C PRO A 14 26.02 4.28 -27.03
N LYS A 15 25.96 4.42 -25.70
CA LYS A 15 25.58 3.35 -24.77
C LYS A 15 24.10 3.35 -24.37
N VAL A 16 23.30 4.32 -24.79
CA VAL A 16 21.89 4.45 -24.37
C VAL A 16 20.98 3.81 -25.41
N ARG A 17 20.25 2.78 -25.00
CA ARG A 17 19.26 2.07 -25.84
C ARG A 17 17.89 2.72 -25.77
N GLU A 18 17.42 3.01 -24.56
CA GLU A 18 16.13 3.64 -24.30
C GLU A 18 16.27 4.63 -23.14
N CYS A 19 15.46 5.68 -23.16
CA CYS A 19 15.39 6.62 -22.05
C CYS A 19 14.02 7.27 -21.92
N VAL A 20 13.70 7.68 -20.70
CA VAL A 20 12.56 8.53 -20.39
C VAL A 20 12.97 9.56 -19.34
N VAL A 21 12.54 10.80 -19.54
CA VAL A 21 12.83 11.91 -18.63
C VAL A 21 11.53 12.35 -17.96
N THR A 22 11.55 12.41 -16.64
CA THR A 22 10.39 12.82 -15.86
C THR A 22 10.78 13.74 -14.71
N ARG A 23 9.79 14.48 -14.23
CA ARG A 23 9.93 15.40 -13.12
C ARG A 23 9.33 14.75 -11.89
N ILE A 24 10.13 14.62 -10.84
CA ILE A 24 9.72 13.99 -9.59
C ILE A 24 9.65 15.05 -8.48
N PRO A 25 8.55 15.13 -7.72
CA PRO A 25 8.47 16.00 -6.56
C PRO A 25 9.47 15.57 -5.50
N THR A 26 10.37 16.46 -5.11
CA THR A 26 11.40 16.25 -4.08
C THR A 26 11.17 17.09 -2.83
N GLY A 27 10.05 17.82 -2.77
CA GLY A 27 9.57 18.54 -1.59
C GLY A 27 8.37 19.44 -1.90
N PRO A 28 7.82 20.18 -0.91
CA PRO A 28 6.59 20.97 -1.06
C PRO A 28 6.59 22.00 -2.20
N ARG A 29 7.77 22.39 -2.69
CA ARG A 29 7.97 23.28 -3.85
C ARG A 29 9.21 22.94 -4.68
N LYS A 30 9.79 21.74 -4.50
CA LYS A 30 10.99 21.32 -5.23
C LYS A 30 10.63 20.16 -6.14
N ASN A 31 11.03 20.29 -7.39
CA ASN A 31 10.87 19.29 -8.42
C ASN A 31 12.23 19.03 -9.02
N THR A 32 12.59 17.76 -9.13
CA THR A 32 13.87 17.35 -9.68
C THR A 32 13.63 16.62 -10.99
N LEU A 33 14.40 16.98 -12.02
CA LEU A 33 14.40 16.30 -13.30
C LEU A 33 15.27 15.05 -13.21
N VAL A 34 14.70 13.90 -13.56
CA VAL A 34 15.33 12.58 -13.46
C VAL A 34 15.25 11.89 -14.81
N ALA A 35 16.36 11.32 -15.26
CA ALA A 35 16.43 10.50 -16.45
C ALA A 35 16.56 9.02 -16.08
N TYR A 36 15.67 8.18 -16.61
CA TYR A 36 15.79 6.73 -16.57
C TYR A 36 16.39 6.27 -17.88
N VAL A 37 17.44 5.47 -17.78
CA VAL A 37 18.26 5.09 -18.93
C VAL A 37 18.44 3.59 -18.95
N VAL A 38 18.10 2.97 -20.07
CA VAL A 38 18.47 1.59 -20.40
C VAL A 38 19.74 1.67 -21.22
N ALA A 39 20.81 1.05 -20.75
CA ALA A 39 22.12 1.15 -21.37
C ALA A 39 22.73 -0.21 -21.70
N ASP A 40 23.49 -0.26 -22.79
CA ASP A 40 24.31 -1.42 -23.14
C ASP A 40 25.64 -1.32 -22.37
N GLY A 41 25.68 -2.03 -21.24
CA GLY A 41 26.82 -2.05 -20.32
C GLY A 41 26.79 -0.94 -19.27
N ARG A 42 27.92 -0.72 -18.60
CA ARG A 42 28.02 0.25 -17.50
C ARG A 42 28.07 1.68 -18.03
N VAL A 43 27.14 2.49 -17.56
CA VAL A 43 27.07 3.94 -17.77
C VAL A 43 27.06 4.63 -16.42
N LEU A 44 27.94 5.62 -16.24
CA LEU A 44 27.96 6.42 -15.02
C LEU A 44 27.05 7.64 -15.18
N PRO A 45 26.28 8.03 -14.13
CA PRO A 45 25.45 9.24 -14.18
C PRO A 45 26.21 10.52 -14.58
N ALA A 46 27.48 10.62 -14.21
CA ALA A 46 28.34 11.74 -14.57
C ALA A 46 28.63 11.81 -16.08
N GLU A 47 28.78 10.67 -16.74
CA GLU A 47 29.03 10.58 -18.20
C GLU A 47 27.83 11.13 -18.97
N ILE A 48 26.62 10.73 -18.56
CA ILE A 48 25.37 11.20 -19.18
C ILE A 48 25.17 12.70 -18.98
N ARG A 49 25.44 13.22 -17.78
CA ARG A 49 25.34 14.67 -17.50
C ARG A 49 26.37 15.48 -18.30
N ALA A 50 27.59 14.97 -18.46
CA ALA A 50 28.61 15.58 -19.29
C ALA A 50 28.19 15.59 -20.77
N PHE A 51 27.66 14.47 -21.28
CA PHE A 51 27.16 14.36 -22.64
C PHE A 51 26.05 15.36 -22.94
N LEU A 52 25.05 15.48 -22.05
CA LEU A 52 23.97 16.45 -22.21
C LEU A 52 24.41 17.92 -22.08
N SER A 53 25.55 18.17 -21.45
CA SER A 53 26.13 19.51 -21.36
C SER A 53 26.82 19.93 -22.66
N ALA A 54 27.34 18.97 -23.45
CA ALA A 54 28.07 19.23 -24.69
C ALA A 54 27.28 20.04 -25.75
N PRO A 55 25.98 19.77 -26.01
CA PRO A 55 25.19 20.56 -26.96
C PRO A 55 24.74 21.94 -26.44
N ARG A 56 25.33 22.46 -25.34
CA ARG A 56 24.92 23.71 -24.66
C ARG A 56 23.45 23.71 -24.21
N MET A 57 22.97 22.57 -23.73
CA MET A 57 21.64 22.47 -23.15
C MET A 57 21.54 23.33 -21.88
N ARG A 58 20.39 24.00 -21.67
CA ARG A 58 20.17 24.82 -20.46
C ARG A 58 20.32 23.94 -19.21
N SER A 59 20.97 24.46 -18.17
CA SER A 59 21.20 23.72 -16.92
C SER A 59 19.92 23.19 -16.25
N SER A 60 18.78 23.87 -16.46
CA SER A 60 17.46 23.43 -15.97
C SER A 60 16.85 22.24 -16.73
N ARG A 61 17.33 21.95 -17.94
CA ARG A 61 16.92 20.81 -18.79
C ARG A 61 17.84 19.60 -18.61
N ILE A 62 19.00 19.77 -17.97
CA ILE A 62 19.91 18.68 -17.65
C ILE A 62 19.36 17.93 -16.42
N PRO A 63 19.11 16.61 -16.52
CA PRO A 63 18.66 15.81 -15.39
C PRO A 63 19.66 15.89 -14.22
N GLN A 64 19.14 16.11 -13.02
CA GLN A 64 19.95 16.18 -11.81
C GLN A 64 20.33 14.77 -11.32
N ALA A 65 19.53 13.77 -11.69
CA ALA A 65 19.83 12.37 -11.45
C ALA A 65 19.59 11.54 -12.71
N VAL A 66 20.42 10.51 -12.87
CA VAL A 66 20.35 9.54 -13.95
C VAL A 66 20.31 8.16 -13.29
N ILE A 67 19.25 7.40 -13.55
CA ILE A 67 19.02 6.08 -12.97
C ILE A 67 19.12 5.04 -14.10
N PRO A 68 20.13 4.16 -14.07
CA PRO A 68 20.16 3.02 -14.96
C PRO A 68 19.06 2.02 -14.57
N VAL A 69 18.29 1.54 -15.54
CA VAL A 69 17.26 0.51 -15.37
C VAL A 69 17.41 -0.56 -16.46
N ASP A 70 17.05 -1.80 -16.13
CA ASP A 70 17.20 -2.93 -17.08
C ASP A 70 16.23 -2.83 -18.27
N SER A 71 15.04 -2.28 -18.03
CA SER A 71 14.00 -2.03 -19.04
C SER A 71 13.05 -0.93 -18.58
N LEU A 72 12.47 -0.19 -19.53
CA LEU A 72 11.39 0.74 -19.21
C LEU A 72 10.06 -0.02 -19.05
N PRO A 73 9.27 0.25 -18.00
CA PRO A 73 7.93 -0.28 -17.87
C PRO A 73 7.06 0.21 -19.02
N ARG A 74 6.20 -0.65 -19.54
CA ARG A 74 5.30 -0.36 -20.67
C ARG A 74 3.85 -0.64 -20.30
N THR A 75 2.93 0.15 -20.85
CA THR A 75 1.48 -0.09 -20.80
C THR A 75 1.10 -1.21 -21.76
N GLY A 76 -0.14 -1.71 -21.69
CA GLY A 76 -0.63 -2.72 -22.64
C GLY A 76 -0.70 -2.25 -24.09
N SER A 77 -0.76 -0.94 -24.32
CA SER A 77 -0.61 -0.35 -25.65
C SER A 77 0.85 -0.31 -26.16
N GLY A 78 1.82 -0.76 -25.35
CA GLY A 78 3.25 -0.76 -25.68
C GLY A 78 3.95 0.59 -25.43
N GLU A 79 3.24 1.61 -24.95
CA GLU A 79 3.79 2.92 -24.59
C GLU A 79 4.54 2.86 -23.26
N VAL A 80 5.46 3.79 -23.00
CA VAL A 80 6.21 3.82 -21.73
C VAL A 80 5.29 4.22 -20.58
N ASP A 81 5.15 3.34 -19.58
CA ASP A 81 4.39 3.59 -18.36
C ASP A 81 5.21 4.45 -17.39
N ARG A 82 5.03 5.77 -17.47
CA ARG A 82 5.74 6.73 -16.62
C ARG A 82 5.36 6.62 -15.15
N ASP A 83 4.16 6.11 -14.84
CA ASP A 83 3.70 5.90 -13.46
C ASP A 83 4.30 4.63 -12.83
N GLY A 84 4.81 3.72 -13.67
CA GLY A 84 5.50 2.49 -13.27
C GLY A 84 7.00 2.67 -12.97
N LEU A 85 7.57 3.87 -13.15
CA LEU A 85 9.01 4.10 -12.99
C LEU A 85 9.45 4.01 -11.50
N PRO A 86 10.61 3.37 -11.19
CA PRO A 86 11.13 3.30 -9.83
C PRO A 86 11.47 4.70 -9.27
N LEU A 87 11.12 5.03 -8.02
CA LEU A 87 11.50 6.33 -7.46
C LEU A 87 13.03 6.42 -7.17
N PRO A 88 13.71 7.53 -7.51
CA PRO A 88 15.13 7.73 -7.20
C PRO A 88 15.37 7.94 -5.71
N VAL A 89 16.45 7.37 -5.20
CA VAL A 89 17.09 7.82 -3.96
C VAL A 89 18.07 8.94 -4.33
N LEU A 90 17.71 10.19 -4.06
CA LEU A 90 18.56 11.35 -4.39
C LEU A 90 19.55 11.65 -3.25
N PRO A 91 20.85 11.86 -3.54
CA PRO A 91 21.82 12.31 -2.53
C PRO A 91 21.42 13.70 -2.01
N GLY A 92 21.10 13.80 -0.72
CA GLY A 92 20.60 15.02 -0.07
C GLY A 92 19.39 14.81 0.85
N GLN A 93 18.81 13.61 0.89
CA GLN A 93 17.76 13.25 1.84
C GLN A 93 18.29 12.79 3.22
N ALA A 94 19.61 12.78 3.44
CA ALA A 94 20.19 12.46 4.74
C ALA A 94 20.28 13.73 5.62
N ALA A 95 19.22 13.99 6.38
CA ALA A 95 19.23 14.48 7.78
C ALA A 95 17.92 15.20 8.13
N GLY A 96 17.07 14.54 8.95
CA GLY A 96 16.09 15.23 9.80
C GLY A 96 14.61 15.29 9.35
N GLY A 97 14.20 14.54 8.33
CA GLY A 97 12.79 14.50 7.89
C GLY A 97 12.01 13.33 8.50
N LYS A 98 10.75 13.56 8.90
CA LYS A 98 9.77 12.51 9.22
C LYS A 98 9.89 11.38 8.18
N MET A 99 10.32 10.21 8.62
CA MET A 99 10.58 9.05 7.77
C MET A 99 9.31 8.74 6.98
N ALA A 100 9.33 8.98 5.68
CA ALA A 100 8.19 8.67 4.84
C ALA A 100 8.10 7.16 4.67
N TRP A 101 6.89 6.61 4.70
CA TRP A 101 6.65 5.18 4.48
C TRP A 101 7.21 4.65 3.14
N SER A 102 7.53 5.54 2.19
CA SER A 102 8.18 5.20 0.92
C SER A 102 9.65 4.84 1.04
N ASP A 103 10.32 5.23 2.13
CA ASP A 103 11.77 5.18 2.24
C ASP A 103 12.25 3.97 3.07
N LEU A 104 11.30 3.24 3.66
CA LEU A 104 11.54 2.03 4.44
C LEU A 104 11.78 0.83 3.51
N GLY A 105 12.85 0.06 3.75
CA GLY A 105 13.05 -1.22 3.08
C GLY A 105 11.96 -2.24 3.44
N ASP A 106 11.76 -3.27 2.60
CA ASP A 106 10.67 -4.26 2.78
C ASP A 106 10.67 -4.91 4.19
N GLY A 107 11.85 -5.18 4.77
CA GLY A 107 11.99 -5.70 6.13
C GLY A 107 11.54 -4.70 7.20
N GLN A 108 11.92 -3.43 7.07
CA GLN A 108 11.47 -2.39 8.01
C GLN A 108 9.97 -2.13 7.86
N LEU A 109 9.45 -2.13 6.64
CA LEU A 109 8.01 -2.00 6.38
C LEU A 109 7.21 -3.08 7.11
N TRP A 110 7.68 -4.33 7.08
CA TRP A 110 7.02 -5.42 7.82
C TRP A 110 7.04 -5.19 9.33
N VAL A 111 8.19 -4.78 9.89
CA VAL A 111 8.29 -4.44 11.33
C VAL A 111 7.30 -3.33 11.68
N VAL A 112 7.22 -2.26 10.88
CA VAL A 112 6.27 -1.19 11.16
C VAL A 112 4.82 -1.67 11.01
N THR A 113 4.50 -2.54 10.05
CA THR A 113 3.16 -3.16 9.96
C THR A 113 2.80 -3.90 11.24
N VAL A 114 3.71 -4.71 11.77
CA VAL A 114 3.50 -5.46 13.02
C VAL A 114 3.33 -4.50 14.20
N VAL A 115 4.17 -3.48 14.31
CA VAL A 115 4.07 -2.47 15.39
C VAL A 115 2.73 -1.73 15.33
N VAL A 116 2.32 -1.27 14.14
CA VAL A 116 1.01 -0.61 13.95
C VAL A 116 -0.12 -1.57 14.33
N ALA A 117 -0.06 -2.83 13.91
CA ALA A 117 -1.07 -3.81 14.27
C ALA A 117 -1.18 -4.01 15.79
N LEU A 118 -0.05 -4.14 16.49
CA LEU A 118 -0.02 -4.28 17.95
C LEU A 118 -0.53 -3.03 18.67
N ILE A 119 -0.20 -1.82 18.19
CA ILE A 119 -0.71 -0.57 18.75
C ILE A 119 -2.24 -0.53 18.64
N PHE A 120 -2.80 -0.83 17.46
CA PHE A 120 -4.25 -0.79 17.28
C PHE A 120 -4.97 -1.95 17.99
N ALA A 121 -4.34 -3.11 18.15
CA ALA A 121 -4.86 -4.17 19.00
C ALA A 121 -4.91 -3.75 20.47
N LEU A 122 -3.87 -3.09 20.97
CA LEU A 122 -3.85 -2.54 22.33
C LEU A 122 -4.92 -1.44 22.51
N LEU A 123 -5.09 -0.57 21.52
CA LEU A 123 -6.16 0.42 21.54
C LEU A 123 -7.53 -0.24 21.57
N ALA A 124 -7.77 -1.28 20.75
CA ALA A 124 -9.02 -2.03 20.79
C ALA A 124 -9.27 -2.64 22.17
N PHE A 125 -8.27 -3.28 22.77
CA PHE A 125 -8.34 -3.78 24.15
C PHE A 125 -8.75 -2.69 25.14
N LEU A 126 -8.01 -1.58 25.19
CA LEU A 126 -8.25 -0.49 26.14
C LEU A 126 -9.59 0.22 25.95
N LEU A 127 -10.10 0.26 24.72
CA LEU A 127 -11.35 0.93 24.39
C LEU A 127 -12.58 0.03 24.47
N THR A 128 -12.41 -1.29 24.58
CA THR A 128 -13.54 -2.25 24.51
C THR A 128 -14.59 -1.96 25.58
N ASP A 129 -14.18 -1.84 26.84
CA ASP A 129 -15.14 -1.63 27.94
C ASP A 129 -15.77 -0.24 27.93
N GLY A 130 -15.07 0.76 27.36
CA GLY A 130 -15.61 2.11 27.21
C GLY A 130 -16.64 2.22 26.08
N LEU A 131 -16.44 1.48 24.98
CA LEU A 131 -17.33 1.48 23.82
C LEU A 131 -18.50 0.49 23.97
N TRP A 132 -18.28 -0.64 24.64
CA TRP A 132 -19.27 -1.70 24.88
C TRP A 132 -19.24 -2.16 26.34
N PRO A 133 -19.81 -1.37 27.26
CA PRO A 133 -19.80 -1.69 28.69
C PRO A 133 -20.41 -3.06 28.99
N GLY A 134 -19.68 -3.91 29.72
CA GLY A 134 -20.14 -5.25 30.13
C GLY A 134 -20.02 -6.33 29.04
N SER A 135 -19.52 -6.00 27.85
CA SER A 135 -19.38 -6.98 26.75
C SER A 135 -18.30 -8.05 26.99
N THR A 136 -17.39 -7.81 27.93
CA THR A 136 -16.28 -8.69 28.33
C THR A 136 -16.48 -9.32 29.71
N ASP A 137 -17.66 -9.13 30.32
CA ASP A 137 -17.96 -9.68 31.64
C ASP A 137 -18.16 -11.21 31.56
N LEU A 138 -17.19 -11.92 32.14
CA LEU A 138 -17.17 -13.38 32.21
C LEU A 138 -17.44 -13.90 33.63
N SER A 139 -17.91 -13.06 34.55
CA SER A 139 -18.15 -13.43 35.96
C SER A 139 -19.09 -14.62 36.14
N LEU A 140 -20.03 -14.80 35.21
CA LEU A 140 -21.01 -15.88 35.20
C LEU A 140 -20.59 -17.11 34.39
N VAL A 141 -19.43 -17.05 33.71
CA VAL A 141 -18.97 -18.11 32.82
C VAL A 141 -18.02 -19.06 33.58
N PRO A 142 -18.34 -20.36 33.69
CA PRO A 142 -17.49 -21.32 34.39
C PRO A 142 -16.21 -21.62 33.60
N GLN A 143 -15.16 -22.05 34.30
CA GLN A 143 -13.95 -22.59 33.67
C GLN A 143 -14.21 -23.99 33.07
N PRO A 144 -13.57 -24.36 31.94
CA PRO A 144 -12.55 -23.61 31.19
C PRO A 144 -13.10 -22.62 30.16
N TYR A 145 -14.43 -22.48 30.05
CA TYR A 145 -15.06 -21.69 28.98
C TYR A 145 -14.72 -20.20 29.06
N ALA A 146 -14.60 -19.64 30.27
CA ALA A 146 -14.15 -18.26 30.45
C ALA A 146 -12.76 -18.01 29.82
N ALA A 147 -11.84 -18.96 29.94
CA ALA A 147 -10.53 -18.86 29.29
C ALA A 147 -10.64 -18.91 27.75
N LEU A 148 -11.54 -19.72 27.20
CA LEU A 148 -11.80 -19.76 25.75
C LEU A 148 -12.33 -18.42 25.23
N PHE A 149 -13.27 -17.80 25.95
CA PHE A 149 -13.76 -16.46 25.60
C PHE A 149 -12.67 -15.39 25.71
N SER A 150 -11.81 -15.46 26.72
CA SER A 150 -10.66 -14.57 26.83
C SER A 150 -9.70 -14.72 25.65
N GLY A 151 -9.47 -15.96 25.20
CA GLY A 151 -8.68 -16.24 23.98
C GLY A 151 -9.34 -15.68 22.72
N LEU A 152 -10.67 -15.77 22.61
CA LEU A 152 -11.42 -15.16 21.51
C LEU A 152 -11.25 -13.64 21.50
N TYR A 153 -11.37 -12.96 22.64
CA TYR A 153 -11.21 -11.49 22.72
C TYR A 153 -9.82 -11.05 22.26
N LEU A 154 -8.78 -11.79 22.66
CA LEU A 154 -7.43 -11.53 22.18
C LEU A 154 -7.33 -11.66 20.65
N ALA A 155 -7.95 -12.69 20.08
CA ALA A 155 -7.99 -12.87 18.63
C ALA A 155 -8.74 -11.73 17.92
N GLU A 156 -9.87 -11.27 18.47
CA GLU A 156 -10.64 -10.13 17.95
C GLU A 156 -9.79 -8.86 17.91
N TRP A 157 -9.09 -8.52 19.02
CA TRP A 157 -8.24 -7.32 19.09
C TRP A 157 -7.05 -7.39 18.13
N LEU A 158 -6.39 -8.54 18.05
CA LEU A 158 -5.28 -8.74 17.12
C LEU A 158 -5.74 -8.65 15.67
N ALA A 159 -6.88 -9.26 15.33
CA ALA A 159 -7.47 -9.20 13.99
C ALA A 159 -7.80 -7.75 13.61
N PHE A 160 -8.41 -6.99 14.52
CA PHE A 160 -8.67 -5.56 14.32
C PHE A 160 -7.38 -4.78 14.04
N GLY A 161 -6.35 -4.98 14.86
CA GLY A 161 -5.04 -4.35 14.68
C GLY A 161 -4.42 -4.65 13.31
N VAL A 162 -4.40 -5.93 12.92
CA VAL A 162 -3.91 -6.37 11.60
C VAL A 162 -4.74 -5.76 10.47
N GLY A 163 -6.07 -5.69 10.63
CA GLY A 163 -6.96 -5.07 9.66
C GLY A 163 -6.68 -3.58 9.44
N ILE A 164 -6.42 -2.82 10.50
CA ILE A 164 -6.03 -1.41 10.41
C ILE A 164 -4.66 -1.26 9.74
N ALA A 165 -3.67 -2.07 10.12
CA ALA A 165 -2.36 -2.04 9.47
C ALA A 165 -2.48 -2.38 7.97
N PHE A 166 -3.29 -3.37 7.63
CA PHE A 166 -3.56 -3.75 6.25
C PHE A 166 -4.27 -2.64 5.48
N LEU A 167 -5.22 -1.92 6.08
CA LEU A 167 -5.93 -0.81 5.44
C LEU A 167 -4.98 0.21 4.81
N PHE A 168 -3.89 0.56 5.50
CA PHE A 168 -2.91 1.52 5.02
C PHE A 168 -1.83 0.91 4.12
N MET A 169 -1.41 -0.33 4.39
CA MET A 169 -0.20 -0.90 3.78
C MET A 169 -0.49 -1.96 2.70
N GLY A 170 -1.65 -2.63 2.78
CA GLY A 170 -2.03 -3.79 1.96
C GLY A 170 -2.33 -3.45 0.51
N ARG A 171 -2.88 -2.26 0.23
CA ARG A 171 -3.37 -1.90 -1.12
C ARG A 171 -2.26 -1.91 -2.17
N ARG A 172 -1.08 -1.42 -1.81
CA ARG A 172 0.10 -1.40 -2.71
C ARG A 172 0.50 -2.82 -3.13
N ARG A 173 0.42 -3.78 -2.20
CA ARG A 173 0.76 -5.18 -2.47
C ARG A 173 -0.28 -5.85 -3.36
N LEU A 174 -1.57 -5.62 -3.12
CA LEU A 174 -2.65 -6.13 -3.98
C LEU A 174 -2.55 -5.61 -5.42
N ARG A 175 -2.15 -4.34 -5.62
CA ARG A 175 -1.93 -3.79 -6.96
C ARG A 175 -0.86 -4.52 -7.77
N ARG A 176 0.19 -5.05 -7.11
CA ARG A 176 1.27 -5.82 -7.79
C ARG A 176 0.77 -7.13 -8.40
N LEU A 177 -0.44 -7.58 -8.05
CA LEU A 177 -1.06 -8.78 -8.62
C LEU A 177 -1.71 -8.55 -10.00
N GLY A 178 -1.69 -7.32 -10.52
CA GLY A 178 -2.10 -7.02 -11.91
C GLY A 178 -3.61 -7.17 -12.19
N ARG A 179 -4.45 -6.99 -11.15
CA ARG A 179 -5.92 -7.00 -11.28
C ARG A 179 -6.45 -5.60 -11.62
N PRO A 180 -7.67 -5.47 -12.19
CA PRO A 180 -8.31 -4.17 -12.41
C PRO A 180 -8.37 -3.32 -11.12
N GLN A 181 -8.23 -1.99 -11.25
CA GLN A 181 -8.15 -1.09 -10.10
C GLN A 181 -9.39 -1.13 -9.20
N TRP A 182 -10.59 -1.20 -9.78
CA TRP A 182 -11.83 -1.29 -9.01
C TRP A 182 -11.88 -2.60 -8.21
N LEU A 183 -11.54 -3.74 -8.84
CA LEU A 183 -11.56 -5.06 -8.19
C LEU A 183 -10.49 -5.16 -7.11
N THR A 184 -9.32 -4.57 -7.34
CA THR A 184 -8.25 -4.44 -6.34
C THR A 184 -8.71 -3.61 -5.14
N THR A 185 -9.47 -2.55 -5.38
CA THR A 185 -10.00 -1.69 -4.32
C THR A 185 -11.07 -2.43 -3.52
N LEU A 186 -11.98 -3.13 -4.18
CA LEU A 186 -12.99 -3.95 -3.52
C LEU A 186 -12.35 -5.08 -2.71
N ALA A 187 -11.37 -5.79 -3.26
CA ALA A 187 -10.64 -6.85 -2.54
C ALA A 187 -9.90 -6.29 -1.32
N HIS A 188 -9.24 -5.15 -1.46
CA HIS A 188 -8.58 -4.46 -0.35
C HIS A 188 -9.56 -4.15 0.78
N LEU A 189 -10.68 -3.51 0.47
CA LEU A 189 -11.71 -3.19 1.46
C LEU A 189 -12.35 -4.45 2.05
N SER A 190 -12.48 -5.52 1.26
CA SER A 190 -13.02 -6.81 1.71
C SER A 190 -12.12 -7.47 2.75
N VAL A 191 -10.79 -7.51 2.52
CA VAL A 191 -9.84 -8.03 3.52
C VAL A 191 -9.87 -7.19 4.79
N VAL A 192 -9.88 -5.86 4.66
CA VAL A 192 -9.95 -4.97 5.82
C VAL A 192 -11.24 -5.23 6.62
N TRP A 193 -12.37 -5.32 5.94
CA TRP A 193 -13.66 -5.56 6.60
C TRP A 193 -13.71 -6.92 7.28
N LEU A 194 -13.21 -7.97 6.62
CA LEU A 194 -13.10 -9.32 7.20
C LEU A 194 -12.21 -9.39 8.44
N LEU A 195 -11.30 -8.44 8.65
CA LEU A 195 -10.41 -8.42 9.82
C LEU A 195 -10.96 -7.52 10.93
N ILE A 196 -11.50 -6.36 10.58
CA ILE A 196 -11.94 -5.34 11.54
C ILE A 196 -13.31 -5.63 12.12
N SER A 197 -14.21 -6.26 11.36
CA SER A 197 -15.63 -6.42 11.72
C SER A 197 -15.88 -7.27 12.96
N TRP A 198 -15.01 -8.24 13.28
CA TRP A 198 -15.21 -9.15 14.41
C TRP A 198 -15.31 -8.42 15.76
N TRP A 199 -14.46 -7.43 15.98
CA TRP A 199 -14.44 -6.68 17.24
C TRP A 199 -15.77 -5.96 17.53
N PRO A 200 -16.32 -5.10 16.66
CA PRO A 200 -17.63 -4.51 16.89
C PRO A 200 -18.76 -5.55 16.79
N GLN A 201 -18.70 -6.49 15.85
CA GLN A 201 -19.76 -7.50 15.64
C GLN A 201 -20.02 -8.30 16.91
N ASP A 202 -18.99 -8.92 17.47
CA ASP A 202 -19.14 -9.82 18.60
C ASP A 202 -19.54 -9.07 19.88
N ASN A 203 -19.00 -7.87 20.10
CA ASN A 203 -19.42 -7.02 21.22
C ASN A 203 -20.89 -6.57 21.10
N PHE A 204 -21.36 -6.21 19.90
CA PHE A 204 -22.77 -5.91 19.71
C PHE A 204 -23.66 -7.15 19.87
N TYR A 205 -23.23 -8.33 19.42
CA TYR A 205 -23.95 -9.58 19.63
C TYR A 205 -24.08 -9.91 21.13
N ARG A 206 -23.01 -9.72 21.92
CA ARG A 206 -23.01 -9.97 23.37
C ARG A 206 -23.97 -9.04 24.12
N LEU A 207 -24.13 -7.80 23.66
CA LEU A 207 -25.04 -6.81 24.27
C LEU A 207 -26.47 -6.86 23.73
N ALA A 208 -26.71 -7.52 22.60
CA ALA A 208 -28.03 -7.62 22.02
C ALA A 208 -28.89 -8.63 22.79
N SER A 209 -30.07 -8.19 23.24
CA SER A 209 -31.08 -9.14 23.73
C SER A 209 -31.45 -10.13 22.63
N LYS A 210 -31.63 -11.40 22.99
CA LYS A 210 -32.09 -12.45 22.07
C LYS A 210 -33.50 -12.20 21.54
N THR A 211 -34.29 -11.39 22.23
CA THR A 211 -35.67 -11.05 21.85
C THR A 211 -35.79 -9.73 21.09
N ASP A 212 -34.70 -8.98 20.94
CA ASP A 212 -34.67 -7.73 20.18
C ASP A 212 -34.40 -8.02 18.70
N TRP A 213 -35.46 -8.40 17.98
CA TRP A 213 -35.38 -8.78 16.57
C TRP A 213 -34.85 -7.66 15.66
N GLY A 214 -35.07 -6.39 16.03
CA GLY A 214 -34.55 -5.25 15.27
C GLY A 214 -33.03 -5.20 15.30
N ARG A 215 -32.43 -5.33 16.49
CA ARG A 215 -30.97 -5.41 16.64
C ARG A 215 -30.38 -6.68 16.04
N GLN A 216 -31.06 -7.82 16.23
CA GLN A 216 -30.62 -9.09 15.63
C GLN A 216 -30.58 -9.01 14.10
N ALA A 217 -31.61 -8.42 13.47
CA ALA A 217 -31.62 -8.20 12.03
C ALA A 217 -30.49 -7.25 11.60
N ALA A 218 -30.30 -6.12 12.30
CA ALA A 218 -29.22 -5.18 12.00
C ALA A 218 -27.83 -5.84 12.07
N LEU A 219 -27.61 -6.74 13.04
CA LEU A 219 -26.37 -7.51 13.15
C LEU A 219 -26.14 -8.44 11.96
N VAL A 220 -27.16 -9.23 11.59
CA VAL A 220 -27.07 -10.17 10.47
C VAL A 220 -26.81 -9.45 9.16
N TYR A 221 -27.55 -8.39 8.86
CA TYR A 221 -27.41 -7.65 7.60
C TYR A 221 -26.18 -6.74 7.59
N GLY A 222 -25.81 -6.17 8.74
CA GLY A 222 -24.66 -5.28 8.88
C GLY A 222 -23.32 -6.01 8.84
N PHE A 223 -23.24 -7.19 9.45
CA PHE A 223 -21.99 -7.96 9.56
C PHE A 223 -22.03 -9.25 8.75
N ASN A 224 -22.93 -10.20 9.06
CA ASN A 224 -22.87 -11.53 8.44
C ASN A 224 -23.00 -11.48 6.91
N ILE A 225 -23.97 -10.74 6.39
CA ILE A 225 -24.18 -10.60 4.94
C ILE A 225 -23.01 -9.85 4.27
N THR A 226 -22.51 -8.78 4.90
CA THR A 226 -21.39 -8.01 4.33
C THR A 226 -20.09 -8.83 4.33
N LEU A 227 -19.89 -9.73 5.29
CA LEU A 227 -18.77 -10.69 5.30
C LEU A 227 -18.88 -11.72 4.17
N MET A 228 -20.08 -12.23 3.89
CA MET A 228 -20.32 -13.10 2.74
C MET A 228 -20.02 -12.39 1.42
N ILE A 229 -20.46 -11.13 1.27
CA ILE A 229 -20.16 -10.30 0.10
C ILE A 229 -18.64 -10.09 -0.05
N ALA A 230 -17.95 -9.76 1.05
CA ALA A 230 -16.49 -9.61 1.06
C ALA A 230 -15.78 -10.89 0.60
N ALA A 231 -16.23 -12.06 1.06
CA ALA A 231 -15.69 -13.35 0.63
C ALA A 231 -15.90 -13.59 -0.88
N VAL A 232 -17.09 -13.30 -1.41
CA VAL A 232 -17.38 -13.42 -2.86
C VAL A 232 -16.49 -12.49 -3.69
N ILE A 233 -16.26 -11.25 -3.23
CA ILE A 233 -15.34 -10.32 -3.89
C ILE A 233 -13.92 -10.89 -3.93
N LEU A 234 -13.45 -11.51 -2.84
CA LEU A 234 -12.13 -12.12 -2.80
C LEU A 234 -12.02 -13.33 -3.75
N VAL A 235 -13.06 -14.16 -3.84
CA VAL A 235 -13.13 -15.24 -4.83
C VAL A 235 -13.00 -14.68 -6.25
N ALA A 236 -13.78 -13.63 -6.57
CA ALA A 236 -13.69 -12.96 -7.86
C ALA A 236 -12.31 -12.37 -8.12
N PHE A 237 -11.66 -11.77 -7.12
CA PHE A 237 -10.30 -11.22 -7.22
C PHE A 237 -9.24 -12.31 -7.49
N VAL A 238 -9.37 -13.48 -6.87
CA VAL A 238 -8.43 -14.60 -7.03
C VAL A 238 -8.58 -15.22 -8.42
N ILE A 239 -9.82 -15.53 -8.85
CA ILE A 239 -10.11 -16.25 -10.10
C ILE A 239 -9.86 -15.38 -11.34
N ARG A 240 -10.10 -14.07 -11.27
CA ARG A 240 -9.87 -13.16 -12.40
C ARG A 240 -8.42 -13.27 -12.86
N GLU A 241 -8.15 -13.47 -14.15
CA GLU A 241 -6.76 -13.52 -14.63
C GLU A 241 -6.06 -12.15 -14.56
N ARG A 242 -4.72 -12.13 -14.70
CA ARG A 242 -3.98 -10.87 -14.80
C ARG A 242 -4.43 -10.21 -16.10
N ARG A 243 -4.60 -8.88 -16.11
CA ARG A 243 -4.72 -8.18 -17.39
C ARG A 243 -3.43 -8.41 -18.16
N VAL A 244 -3.51 -9.25 -19.18
CA VAL A 244 -2.58 -9.24 -20.30
C VAL A 244 -3.26 -8.35 -21.32
N ASP A 245 -3.20 -7.05 -21.06
CA ASP A 245 -3.44 -6.05 -22.09
C ASP A 245 -2.04 -5.60 -22.52
#